data_AF-A0A2K0WW03-F1
#
_entry.id   AF-A0A2K0WW03-F1
#
_cell.length_a   1.000
_cell.length_b   1.000
_cell.length_c   1.000
_cell.angle_alpha   90.00
_cell.angle_beta   90.00
_cell.angle_gamma   90.00
#
_symmetry.space_group_name_H-M   'P 1'
#
loop_
_entity.id
_entity.type
_entity.pdbx_description
1 polymer ?
#
loop_
_entity_poly.entity_id
_entity_poly.type
_entity_poly.pdbx_seq_one_letter_code
_entity_poly.pdbx_strand_id
1 'polypeptide(L)'
;MLALGASHLGLCNGTDYNSDAISHRVKAIKSLNSALSTPCQNKEEGDARYATLMALTWQSSYMPDGMQEFLSMLRGCTIVSKCSIFQFEDSAFRMFTTEGHVQRVEDINNGFDIGLFDYEAIDAGIASIKAIAPLGQSTLEISLVAALQSILEMSRTTCVGAFGAVCRAYQLFGAASDSDFLTISDADNCAAQIIMAHFFAVEYVLASIALVPVSPSFPFRKTIITAWILRVKRQVPASYGAYIEWPLEFISKANNDWGVKPSCPSGLVGGKATRQRPPNVIAG
;
A
#
# COMPACT_ATOMS: atom_id res chain seq x y z
N MET A 1 -4.33 -14.85 9.17
CA MET A 1 -5.70 -14.31 8.98
C MET A 1 -6.33 -13.82 10.28
N LEU A 2 -6.48 -14.64 11.35
CA LEU A 2 -7.07 -14.18 12.63
C LEU A 2 -6.39 -12.93 13.20
N ALA A 3 -5.05 -12.89 13.17
CA ALA A 3 -4.27 -11.73 13.60
C ALA A 3 -4.66 -10.44 12.83
N LEU A 4 -4.68 -10.53 11.49
CA LEU A 4 -5.07 -9.43 10.59
C LEU A 4 -6.52 -8.97 10.85
N GLY A 5 -7.46 -9.92 10.97
CA GLY A 5 -8.87 -9.62 11.21
C GLY A 5 -9.10 -8.93 12.55
N ALA A 6 -8.44 -9.41 13.62
CA ALA A 6 -8.46 -8.78 14.94
C ALA A 6 -7.91 -7.34 14.90
N SER A 7 -6.76 -7.11 14.25
CA SER A 7 -6.20 -5.76 14.05
C SER A 7 -7.15 -4.86 13.27
N HIS A 8 -7.75 -5.34 12.18
CA HIS A 8 -8.69 -4.56 11.36
C HIS A 8 -9.95 -4.18 12.13
N LEU A 9 -10.58 -5.14 12.82
CA LEU A 9 -11.77 -4.90 13.64
C LEU A 9 -11.50 -3.92 14.78
N GLY A 10 -10.34 -4.04 15.43
CA GLY A 10 -9.96 -3.11 16.50
C GLY A 10 -9.80 -1.68 16.00
N LEU A 11 -9.20 -1.49 14.82
CA LEU A 11 -9.04 -0.16 14.21
C LEU A 11 -10.35 0.42 13.65
N CYS A 12 -11.26 -0.42 13.15
CA CYS A 12 -12.54 0.04 12.59
C CYS A 12 -13.58 0.34 13.68
N ASN A 13 -13.65 -0.48 14.73
CA ASN A 13 -14.77 -0.47 15.68
C ASN A 13 -14.36 -0.03 17.09
N GLY A 14 -13.06 0.18 17.34
CA GLY A 14 -12.53 0.58 18.65
C GLY A 14 -12.50 -0.52 19.72
N THR A 15 -12.94 -1.74 19.39
CA THR A 15 -12.86 -2.88 20.31
C THR A 15 -11.41 -3.31 20.51
N ASP A 16 -10.98 -3.49 21.76
CA ASP A 16 -9.63 -3.95 22.04
C ASP A 16 -9.47 -5.45 21.75
N TYR A 17 -8.92 -5.75 20.58
CA TYR A 17 -8.46 -7.09 20.18
C TYR A 17 -6.93 -7.20 20.14
N ASN A 18 -6.20 -6.27 20.75
CA ASN A 18 -4.76 -6.16 20.57
C ASN A 18 -4.02 -7.41 21.08
N SER A 19 -4.42 -7.92 22.25
CA SER A 19 -3.85 -9.15 22.82
C SER A 19 -4.05 -10.36 21.88
N ASP A 20 -5.26 -10.54 21.34
CA ASP A 20 -5.56 -11.64 20.41
C ASP A 20 -4.80 -11.48 19.09
N ALA A 21 -4.77 -10.26 18.55
CA ALA A 21 -4.05 -9.95 17.33
C ALA A 21 -2.56 -10.28 17.44
N ILE A 22 -1.92 -9.88 18.55
CA ILE A 22 -0.51 -10.17 18.83
C ILE A 22 -0.28 -11.67 19.03
N SER A 23 -1.13 -12.33 19.83
CA SER A 23 -1.04 -13.77 20.09
C SER A 23 -1.09 -14.60 18.81
N HIS A 24 -2.05 -14.30 17.92
CA HIS A 24 -2.15 -14.96 16.63
C HIS A 24 -1.01 -14.61 15.68
N ARG A 25 -0.53 -13.36 15.70
CA ARG A 25 0.61 -12.92 14.88
C ARG A 25 1.88 -13.70 15.24
N VAL A 26 2.20 -13.82 16.53
CA VAL A 26 3.38 -14.56 17.01
C VAL A 26 3.32 -16.03 16.58
N LYS A 27 2.15 -16.67 16.71
CA LYS A 27 1.96 -18.05 16.24
C LYS A 27 2.19 -18.17 14.73
N ALA A 28 1.62 -17.26 13.94
CA ALA A 28 1.77 -17.26 12.49
C ALA A 28 3.23 -17.07 12.05
N ILE A 29 3.98 -16.14 12.66
CA ILE A 29 5.41 -15.92 12.35
C ILE A 29 6.23 -17.17 12.69
N LYS A 30 6.02 -17.76 13.88
CA LYS A 30 6.73 -18.98 14.28
C LYS A 30 6.49 -20.14 13.30
N SER A 31 5.23 -20.38 12.96
CA SER A 31 4.87 -21.44 12.00
C SER A 31 5.40 -21.15 10.59
N LEU A 32 5.32 -19.90 10.13
CA LEU A 32 5.84 -19.51 8.82
C LEU A 32 7.36 -19.66 8.74
N ASN A 33 8.11 -19.22 9.75
CA ASN A 33 9.56 -19.39 9.79
C ASN A 33 9.97 -20.86 9.78
N SER A 34 9.25 -21.70 10.54
CA SER A 34 9.47 -23.16 10.51
C SER A 34 9.21 -23.74 9.12
N ALA A 35 8.16 -23.29 8.43
CA ALA A 35 7.86 -23.74 7.08
C ALA A 35 8.92 -23.26 6.07
N LEU A 36 9.31 -21.99 6.11
CA LEU A 36 10.32 -21.40 5.21
C LEU A 36 11.72 -22.02 5.38
N SER A 37 11.97 -22.72 6.48
CA SER A 37 13.24 -23.44 6.71
C SER A 37 13.41 -24.68 5.82
N THR A 38 12.36 -25.12 5.13
CA THR A 38 12.40 -26.24 4.17
C THR A 38 11.80 -25.83 2.82
N PRO A 39 12.24 -26.45 1.70
CA PRO A 39 11.59 -26.25 0.41
C PRO A 39 10.10 -26.57 0.46
N CYS A 40 9.31 -25.82 -0.31
CA CYS A 40 7.88 -26.07 -0.46
C CYS A 40 7.64 -27.44 -1.11
N GLN A 41 6.76 -28.26 -0.53
CA GLN A 41 6.56 -29.64 -1.00
C GLN A 41 5.48 -29.74 -2.08
N ASN A 42 4.47 -28.88 -2.02
CA ASN A 42 3.37 -28.85 -2.97
C ASN A 42 2.78 -27.44 -3.11
N LYS A 43 1.87 -27.29 -4.06
CA LYS A 43 1.21 -26.01 -4.38
C LYS A 43 0.41 -25.48 -3.20
N GLU A 44 -0.38 -26.32 -2.53
CA GLU A 44 -1.25 -25.91 -1.42
C GLU A 44 -0.44 -25.32 -0.27
N GLU A 45 0.72 -25.91 0.02
CA GLU A 45 1.67 -25.38 0.99
C GLU A 45 2.27 -24.04 0.53
N GLY A 46 2.61 -23.91 -0.76
CA GLY A 46 3.15 -22.68 -1.34
C GLY A 46 2.16 -21.53 -1.23
N ASP A 47 0.91 -21.80 -1.60
CA ASP A 47 -0.22 -20.88 -1.48
C ASP A 47 -0.45 -20.50 -0.01
N ALA A 48 -0.41 -21.45 0.92
CA ALA A 48 -0.58 -21.17 2.36
C ALA A 48 0.56 -20.31 2.93
N ARG A 49 1.83 -20.57 2.54
CA ARG A 49 2.99 -19.77 2.94
C ARG A 49 2.85 -18.33 2.45
N TYR A 50 2.50 -18.14 1.18
CA TYR A 50 2.32 -16.81 0.61
C TYR A 50 1.12 -16.07 1.20
N ALA A 51 -0.03 -16.74 1.36
CA ALA A 51 -1.21 -16.17 2.01
C ALA A 51 -0.92 -15.70 3.43
N THR A 52 -0.14 -16.49 4.18
CA THR A 52 0.29 -16.13 5.54
C THR A 52 1.18 -14.89 5.52
N LEU A 53 2.13 -14.83 4.59
CA LEU A 53 3.04 -13.69 4.46
C LEU A 53 2.30 -12.41 4.05
N MET A 54 1.42 -12.48 3.05
CA MET A 54 0.55 -11.36 2.67
C MET A 54 -0.31 -10.86 3.83
N ALA A 55 -0.87 -11.78 4.64
CA ALA A 55 -1.64 -11.40 5.82
C ALA A 55 -0.77 -10.70 6.90
N LEU A 56 0.48 -11.12 7.07
CA LEU A 56 1.43 -10.47 7.97
C LEU A 56 1.87 -9.09 7.44
N THR A 57 2.12 -8.96 6.14
CA THR A 57 2.42 -7.69 5.46
C THR A 57 1.30 -6.69 5.70
N TRP A 58 0.05 -7.04 5.39
CA TRP A 58 -1.06 -6.13 5.62
C TRP A 58 -1.26 -5.81 7.09
N GLN A 59 -1.09 -6.78 8.00
CA GLN A 59 -1.21 -6.49 9.43
C GLN A 59 -0.12 -5.50 9.89
N SER A 60 1.10 -5.57 9.32
CA SER A 60 2.18 -4.60 9.62
C SER A 60 1.78 -3.18 9.19
N SER A 61 1.07 -3.05 8.06
CA SER A 61 0.52 -1.76 7.60
C SER A 61 -0.61 -1.20 8.49
N TYR A 62 -1.07 -1.97 9.49
CA TYR A 62 -2.09 -1.55 10.45
C TYR A 62 -1.47 -1.09 11.78
N MET A 63 -0.14 -1.17 11.91
CA MET A 63 0.58 -0.86 13.14
C MET A 63 1.23 0.53 13.06
N PRO A 64 1.03 1.43 14.04
CA PRO A 64 1.65 2.77 14.06
C PRO A 64 3.18 2.80 14.09
N ASP A 65 3.81 1.67 14.40
CA ASP A 65 5.26 1.45 14.42
C ASP A 65 5.72 0.37 13.43
N GLY A 66 4.82 -0.09 12.54
CA GLY A 66 5.03 -1.21 11.63
C GLY A 66 5.76 -0.91 10.32
N MET A 67 6.28 0.31 10.11
CA MET A 67 6.88 0.71 8.81
C MET A 67 8.02 -0.23 8.36
N GLN A 68 8.98 -0.51 9.24
CA GLN A 68 10.12 -1.37 8.92
C GLN A 68 9.73 -2.84 8.75
N GLU A 69 8.79 -3.28 9.58
CA GLU A 69 8.25 -4.64 9.49
C GLU A 69 7.47 -4.84 8.18
N PHE A 70 6.68 -3.84 7.77
CA PHE A 70 5.96 -3.84 6.50
C PHE A 70 6.91 -4.01 5.32
N LEU A 71 8.01 -3.27 5.27
CA LEU A 71 9.02 -3.39 4.21
C LEU A 71 9.69 -4.77 4.20
N SER A 72 10.05 -5.28 5.38
CA SER A 72 10.64 -6.61 5.54
C SER A 72 9.71 -7.70 5.04
N MET A 73 8.43 -7.63 5.42
CA MET A 73 7.41 -8.59 4.98
C MET A 73 7.13 -8.47 3.47
N LEU A 74 7.12 -7.24 2.92
CA LEU A 74 6.95 -7.01 1.49
C LEU A 74 8.08 -7.62 0.66
N ARG A 75 9.34 -7.43 1.07
CA ARG A 75 10.49 -8.10 0.44
C ARG A 75 10.36 -9.62 0.52
N GLY A 76 9.92 -10.13 1.67
CA GLY A 76 9.57 -11.53 1.85
C GLY A 76 8.56 -12.02 0.81
N CYS A 77 7.50 -11.26 0.52
CA CYS A 77 6.51 -11.63 -0.51
C CYS A 77 7.17 -11.83 -1.87
N THR A 78 8.08 -10.95 -2.29
CA THR A 78 8.79 -11.10 -3.56
C THR A 78 9.66 -12.36 -3.59
N ILE A 79 10.39 -12.64 -2.51
CA ILE A 79 11.25 -13.82 -2.41
C ILE A 79 10.41 -15.11 -2.45
N VAL A 80 9.37 -15.20 -1.62
CA VAL A 80 8.50 -16.38 -1.55
C VAL A 80 7.71 -16.56 -2.85
N SER A 81 7.28 -15.48 -3.51
CA SER A 81 6.62 -15.59 -4.81
C SER A 81 7.53 -16.25 -5.86
N LYS A 82 8.81 -15.84 -5.91
CA LYS A 82 9.81 -16.45 -6.81
C LYS A 82 10.13 -17.90 -6.47
N CYS A 83 10.19 -18.24 -5.18
CA CYS A 83 10.58 -19.57 -4.72
C CYS A 83 9.43 -20.57 -4.60
N SER A 84 8.18 -20.13 -4.57
CA SER A 84 7.01 -21.00 -4.33
C SER A 84 5.92 -20.81 -5.37
N ILE A 85 5.48 -19.58 -5.66
CA ILE A 85 4.32 -19.34 -6.54
C ILE A 85 4.66 -19.62 -7.99
N PHE A 86 5.78 -19.07 -8.50
CA PHE A 86 6.16 -19.26 -9.90
C PHE A 86 6.65 -20.67 -10.23
N GLN A 87 6.82 -21.54 -9.22
CA GLN A 87 7.08 -22.96 -9.44
C GLN A 87 5.82 -23.75 -9.79
N PHE A 88 4.63 -23.26 -9.41
CA PHE A 88 3.36 -23.98 -9.60
C PHE A 88 2.43 -23.18 -10.50
N GLU A 89 2.27 -23.65 -11.73
CA GLU A 89 1.47 -22.97 -12.76
C GLU A 89 0.01 -22.72 -12.37
N ASP A 90 -0.56 -23.57 -11.51
CA ASP A 90 -1.96 -23.47 -11.06
C ASP A 90 -2.13 -22.83 -9.67
N SER A 91 -1.10 -22.13 -9.16
CA SER A 91 -1.18 -21.42 -7.86
C SER A 91 -2.34 -20.41 -7.83
N ALA A 92 -3.08 -20.38 -6.71
CA ALA A 92 -4.16 -19.42 -6.50
C ALA A 92 -3.68 -17.95 -6.50
N PHE A 93 -2.38 -17.72 -6.28
CA PHE A 93 -1.76 -16.41 -6.23
C PHE A 93 -0.97 -16.06 -7.49
N ARG A 94 -1.02 -16.87 -8.56
CA ARG A 94 -0.28 -16.59 -9.80
C ARG A 94 -0.63 -15.24 -10.42
N MET A 95 -1.85 -14.75 -10.21
CA MET A 95 -2.32 -13.45 -10.69
C MET A 95 -1.95 -12.27 -9.77
N PHE A 96 -1.34 -12.52 -8.60
CA PHE A 96 -0.84 -11.48 -7.69
C PHE A 96 0.52 -10.97 -8.18
N THR A 97 0.55 -10.47 -9.41
CA THR A 97 1.69 -9.78 -10.01
C THR A 97 1.52 -8.28 -9.89
N THR A 98 2.61 -7.53 -10.07
CA THR A 98 2.57 -6.06 -10.12
C THR A 98 1.62 -5.60 -11.22
N GLU A 99 1.73 -6.20 -12.40
CA GLU A 99 0.95 -5.87 -13.59
C GLU A 99 -0.52 -6.23 -13.39
N GLY A 100 -0.80 -7.37 -12.76
CA GLY A 100 -2.17 -7.75 -12.39
C GLY A 100 -2.78 -6.78 -11.37
N HIS A 101 -1.99 -6.27 -10.42
CA HIS A 101 -2.44 -5.25 -9.49
C HIS A 101 -2.71 -3.92 -10.21
N VAL A 102 -1.80 -3.45 -11.07
CA VAL A 102 -1.99 -2.23 -11.86
C VAL A 102 -3.24 -2.32 -12.73
N GLN A 103 -3.43 -3.43 -13.44
CA GLN A 103 -4.64 -3.66 -14.23
C GLN A 103 -5.90 -3.61 -13.36
N ARG A 104 -5.87 -4.23 -12.17
CA ARG A 104 -7.01 -4.21 -11.26
C ARG A 104 -7.35 -2.80 -10.79
N VAL A 105 -6.34 -1.94 -10.56
CA VAL A 105 -6.53 -0.52 -10.24
C VAL A 105 -7.17 0.21 -11.42
N GLU A 106 -6.71 -0.01 -12.65
CA GLU A 106 -7.32 0.56 -13.85
C GLU A 106 -8.80 0.14 -13.99
N ASP A 107 -9.08 -1.16 -13.77
CA ASP A 107 -10.41 -1.74 -13.88
C ASP A 107 -11.40 -1.15 -12.86
N ILE A 108 -11.00 -0.95 -11.59
CA ILE A 108 -11.91 -0.34 -10.60
C ILE A 108 -12.25 1.12 -10.93
N ASN A 109 -11.40 1.80 -11.69
CA ASN A 109 -11.62 3.16 -12.13
C ASN A 109 -12.37 3.23 -13.47
N ASN A 110 -12.63 2.09 -14.14
CA ASN A 110 -13.30 2.02 -15.44
C ASN A 110 -12.68 2.96 -16.50
N GLY A 111 -11.35 3.10 -16.48
CA GLY A 111 -10.62 4.01 -17.37
C GLY A 111 -10.77 5.50 -17.05
N PHE A 112 -11.47 5.87 -15.97
CA PHE A 112 -11.49 7.23 -15.46
C PHE A 112 -10.21 7.53 -14.71
N ASP A 113 -9.55 8.62 -15.04
CA ASP A 113 -8.35 9.06 -14.33
C ASP A 113 -8.27 10.58 -14.37
N ILE A 114 -7.73 11.14 -13.29
CA ILE A 114 -7.57 12.58 -13.10
C ILE A 114 -6.15 12.88 -12.60
N GLY A 115 -5.65 14.05 -12.95
CA GLY A 115 -4.47 14.60 -12.30
C GLY A 115 -4.79 15.21 -10.93
N LEU A 116 -3.77 15.35 -10.09
CA LEU A 116 -3.80 16.22 -8.93
C LEU A 116 -3.89 17.68 -9.40
N PHE A 117 -4.90 18.41 -8.92
CA PHE A 117 -5.15 19.80 -9.31
C PHE A 117 -4.32 20.83 -8.53
N ASP A 118 -3.73 20.45 -7.39
CA ASP A 118 -2.87 21.33 -6.60
C ASP A 118 -1.42 21.22 -7.08
N TYR A 119 -1.16 21.93 -8.18
CA TYR A 119 0.16 22.00 -8.79
C TYR A 119 1.21 22.60 -7.85
N GLU A 120 0.82 23.51 -6.94
CA GLU A 120 1.74 24.07 -5.95
C GLU A 120 2.25 22.99 -4.99
N ALA A 121 1.39 22.10 -4.53
CA ALA A 121 1.79 20.99 -3.68
C ALA A 121 2.67 19.97 -4.40
N ILE A 122 2.43 19.73 -5.69
CA ILE A 122 3.27 18.86 -6.53
C ILE A 122 4.64 19.51 -6.73
N ASP A 123 4.70 20.81 -7.05
CA ASP A 123 5.93 21.55 -7.27
C ASP A 123 6.78 21.62 -5.99
N ALA A 124 6.13 21.87 -4.85
CA ALA A 124 6.76 21.79 -3.54
C ALA A 124 7.30 20.36 -3.25
N GLY A 125 6.57 19.33 -3.68
CA GLY A 125 7.02 17.95 -3.54
C GLY A 125 8.22 17.61 -4.39
N ILE A 126 8.24 18.04 -5.64
CA ILE A 126 9.39 17.90 -6.53
C ILE A 126 10.60 18.66 -5.95
N ALA A 127 10.40 19.85 -5.38
CA ALA A 127 11.46 20.59 -4.70
C ALA A 127 11.97 19.83 -3.45
N SER A 128 11.07 19.26 -2.64
CA SER A 128 11.42 18.44 -1.48
C SER A 128 12.23 17.21 -1.87
N ILE A 129 11.81 16.49 -2.92
CA ILE A 129 12.53 15.31 -3.45
C ILE A 129 13.93 15.70 -3.93
N LYS A 130 14.07 16.82 -4.65
CA LYS A 130 15.38 17.34 -5.08
C LYS A 130 16.27 17.69 -3.88
N ALA A 131 15.69 18.18 -2.80
CA ALA A 131 16.42 18.54 -1.59
C ALA A 131 16.94 17.32 -0.82
N ILE A 132 16.21 16.18 -0.85
CA ILE A 132 16.65 14.93 -0.20
C ILE A 132 17.53 14.06 -1.11
N ALA A 133 17.54 14.30 -2.42
CA ALA A 133 18.32 13.47 -3.36
C ALA A 133 19.81 13.33 -3.00
N PRO A 134 20.52 14.38 -2.53
CA PRO A 134 21.91 14.25 -2.09
C PRO A 134 22.12 13.41 -0.83
N LEU A 135 21.06 13.09 -0.08
CA LEU A 135 21.15 12.28 1.14
C LEU A 135 21.24 10.78 0.84
N GLY A 136 20.73 10.34 -0.32
CA GLY A 136 20.76 8.93 -0.72
C GLY A 136 22.18 8.47 -1.05
N GLN A 137 22.58 7.33 -0.52
CA GLN A 137 23.93 6.78 -0.69
C GLN A 137 23.93 5.41 -1.36
N SER A 138 22.89 4.61 -1.11
CA SER A 138 22.72 3.28 -1.69
C SER A 138 22.00 3.32 -3.04
N THR A 139 22.17 2.25 -3.82
CA THR A 139 21.52 2.12 -5.14
C THR A 139 20.00 2.19 -5.01
N LEU A 140 19.46 1.58 -3.96
CA LEU A 140 18.03 1.54 -3.70
C LEU A 140 17.48 2.92 -3.31
N GLU A 141 18.15 3.65 -2.42
CA GLU A 141 17.74 5.02 -2.05
C GLU A 141 17.70 5.94 -3.27
N ILE A 142 18.76 5.91 -4.09
CA ILE A 142 18.85 6.73 -5.31
C ILE A 142 17.74 6.37 -6.29
N SER A 143 17.49 5.07 -6.51
CA SER A 143 16.44 4.59 -7.42
C SER A 143 15.05 5.00 -6.92
N LEU A 144 14.81 4.94 -5.61
CA LEU A 144 13.54 5.29 -5.00
C LEU A 144 13.26 6.80 -5.09
N VAL A 145 14.27 7.63 -4.86
CA VAL A 145 14.19 9.10 -5.04
C VAL A 145 13.86 9.45 -6.49
N ALA A 146 14.54 8.82 -7.46
CA ALA A 146 14.26 9.04 -8.87
C ALA A 146 12.83 8.62 -9.25
N ALA A 147 12.39 7.45 -8.76
CA ALA A 147 11.02 6.98 -8.96
C ALA A 147 9.99 7.95 -8.38
N LEU A 148 10.21 8.46 -7.16
CA LEU A 148 9.31 9.41 -6.52
C LEU A 148 9.16 10.70 -7.32
N GLN A 149 10.26 11.22 -7.88
CA GLN A 149 10.20 12.41 -8.72
C GLN A 149 9.31 12.17 -9.95
N SER A 150 9.54 11.07 -10.67
CA SER A 150 8.74 10.72 -11.85
C SER A 150 7.27 10.46 -11.51
N ILE A 151 6.98 9.84 -10.36
CA ILE A 151 5.63 9.59 -9.88
C ILE A 151 4.89 10.91 -9.61
N LEU A 152 5.53 11.88 -8.95
CA LEU A 152 4.91 13.19 -8.71
C LEU A 152 4.69 13.97 -10.00
N GLU A 153 5.66 13.97 -10.92
CA GLU A 153 5.50 14.62 -12.23
C GLU A 153 4.32 14.02 -13.00
N MET A 154 4.20 12.68 -12.99
CA MET A 154 3.09 11.94 -13.61
C MET A 154 1.73 12.24 -12.96
N SER A 155 1.70 12.43 -11.64
CA SER A 155 0.46 12.70 -10.90
C SER A 155 -0.26 13.97 -11.34
N ARG A 156 0.40 14.90 -12.03
CA ARG A 156 -0.21 16.10 -12.62
C ARG A 156 -1.28 15.79 -13.67
N THR A 157 -1.17 14.64 -14.33
CA THR A 157 -2.07 14.25 -15.43
C THR A 157 -2.83 12.98 -15.15
N THR A 158 -2.27 12.07 -14.35
CA THR A 158 -2.82 10.72 -14.12
C THR A 158 -2.48 10.22 -12.70
N CYS A 159 -3.48 10.16 -11.81
CA CYS A 159 -3.32 9.61 -10.47
C CYS A 159 -3.34 8.09 -10.48
N VAL A 160 -4.18 7.46 -11.31
CA VAL A 160 -4.23 6.00 -11.45
C VAL A 160 -2.91 5.48 -12.04
N GLY A 161 -2.41 6.11 -13.10
CA GLY A 161 -1.11 5.79 -13.69
C GLY A 161 0.05 6.03 -12.72
N ALA A 162 0.04 7.16 -12.00
CA ALA A 162 1.04 7.46 -10.98
C ALA A 162 1.01 6.42 -9.82
N PHE A 163 -0.17 6.01 -9.36
CA PHE A 163 -0.29 4.94 -8.37
C PHE A 163 0.21 3.59 -8.92
N GLY A 164 -0.05 3.30 -10.20
CA GLY A 164 0.54 2.14 -10.86
C GLY A 164 2.08 2.19 -10.88
N ALA A 165 2.67 3.38 -11.03
CA ALA A 165 4.11 3.56 -10.91
C ALA A 165 4.61 3.39 -9.47
N VAL A 166 3.83 3.77 -8.44
CA VAL A 166 4.12 3.41 -7.04
C VAL A 166 4.13 1.89 -6.84
N CYS A 167 3.16 1.18 -7.42
CA CYS A 167 3.09 -0.29 -7.35
C CYS A 167 4.34 -0.96 -7.93
N ARG A 168 4.89 -0.38 -9.01
CA ARG A 168 6.17 -0.81 -9.59
C ARG A 168 7.37 -0.42 -8.72
N ALA A 169 7.36 0.76 -8.09
CA ALA A 169 8.41 1.18 -7.17
C ALA A 169 8.54 0.25 -5.95
N TYR A 170 7.44 -0.37 -5.49
CA TYR A 170 7.52 -1.42 -4.47
C TYR A 170 8.37 -2.63 -4.87
N GLN A 171 8.52 -2.91 -6.17
CA GLN A 171 9.38 -4.02 -6.64
C GLN A 171 10.87 -3.74 -6.42
N LEU A 172 11.27 -2.47 -6.26
CA LEU A 172 12.66 -2.11 -5.96
C LEU A 172 13.13 -2.75 -4.65
N PHE A 173 12.29 -2.78 -3.61
CA PHE A 173 12.63 -3.42 -2.33
C PHE A 173 12.84 -4.93 -2.48
N GLY A 174 12.00 -5.59 -3.28
CA GLY A 174 12.09 -7.03 -3.54
C GLY A 174 13.25 -7.43 -4.46
N ALA A 175 13.71 -6.52 -5.32
CA ALA A 175 14.85 -6.72 -6.22
C ALA A 175 16.20 -6.29 -5.62
N ALA A 176 16.18 -5.53 -4.52
CA ALA A 176 17.37 -5.00 -3.88
C ALA A 176 18.30 -6.10 -3.35
N SER A 177 19.60 -5.81 -3.40
CA SER A 177 20.63 -6.58 -2.70
C SER A 177 20.37 -6.61 -1.19
N ASP A 178 20.90 -7.60 -0.49
CA ASP A 178 20.77 -7.65 0.98
C ASP A 178 21.37 -6.41 1.65
N SER A 179 22.51 -5.91 1.17
CA SER A 179 23.14 -4.70 1.70
C SER A 179 22.31 -3.44 1.45
N ASP A 180 21.75 -3.27 0.25
CA ASP A 180 20.89 -2.11 -0.04
C ASP A 180 19.60 -2.18 0.80
N PHE A 181 19.02 -3.38 0.94
CA PHE A 181 17.81 -3.55 1.73
C PHE A 181 18.03 -3.30 3.22
N LEU A 182 19.16 -3.76 3.78
CA LEU A 182 19.53 -3.45 5.15
C LEU A 182 19.75 -1.95 5.34
N THR A 183 20.36 -1.28 4.37
CA THR A 183 20.61 0.17 4.42
C THR A 183 19.31 0.97 4.42
N ILE A 184 18.35 0.66 3.54
CA ILE A 184 17.06 1.37 3.50
C ILE A 184 16.19 1.05 4.73
N SER A 185 16.34 -0.14 5.32
CA SER A 185 15.50 -0.59 6.45
C SER A 185 16.09 -0.23 7.81
N ASP A 186 17.28 0.38 7.84
CA ASP A 186 17.95 0.79 9.07
C ASP A 186 17.21 1.97 9.70
N ALA A 187 16.73 1.78 10.93
CA ALA A 187 16.02 2.79 11.71
C ALA A 187 16.90 3.98 12.09
N ASP A 188 18.22 3.79 12.16
CA ASP A 188 19.19 4.83 12.50
C ASP A 188 19.71 5.58 11.26
N ASN A 189 19.49 5.03 10.06
CA ASN A 189 19.77 5.72 8.81
C ASN A 189 18.73 6.82 8.54
N CYS A 190 19.04 8.04 8.98
CA CYS A 190 18.17 9.20 8.82
C CYS A 190 17.77 9.46 7.36
N ALA A 191 18.69 9.28 6.41
CA ALA A 191 18.40 9.50 4.98
C ALA A 191 17.35 8.52 4.48
N ALA A 192 17.51 7.23 4.77
CA ALA A 192 16.54 6.21 4.44
C ALA A 192 15.17 6.50 5.06
N GLN A 193 15.12 6.84 6.36
CA GLN A 193 13.86 7.16 7.04
C GLN A 193 13.14 8.34 6.38
N ILE A 194 13.87 9.39 5.98
CA ILE A 194 13.32 10.55 5.28
C ILE A 194 12.78 10.18 3.89
N ILE A 195 13.53 9.38 3.12
CA ILE A 195 13.11 8.92 1.79
C ILE A 195 11.85 8.05 1.91
N MET A 196 11.79 7.14 2.89
CA MET A 196 10.61 6.32 3.15
C MET A 196 9.40 7.15 3.57
N ALA A 197 9.60 8.21 4.38
CA ALA A 197 8.52 9.13 4.74
C ALA A 197 7.90 9.80 3.51
N HIS A 198 8.71 10.23 2.54
CA HIS A 198 8.22 10.74 1.26
C HIS A 198 7.49 9.66 0.46
N PHE A 199 8.06 8.46 0.38
CA PHE A 199 7.48 7.35 -0.35
C PHE A 199 6.07 7.01 0.15
N PHE A 200 5.89 6.85 1.47
CA PHE A 200 4.59 6.53 2.04
C PHE A 200 3.58 7.69 1.98
N ALA A 201 4.04 8.94 2.03
CA ALA A 201 3.16 10.09 1.81
C ALA A 201 2.61 10.12 0.38
N VAL A 202 3.49 9.95 -0.61
CA VAL A 202 3.10 9.89 -2.03
C VAL A 202 2.19 8.69 -2.30
N GLU A 203 2.56 7.51 -1.80
CA GLU A 203 1.76 6.30 -1.94
C GLU A 203 0.35 6.49 -1.38
N TYR A 204 0.23 7.00 -0.15
CA TYR A 204 -1.06 7.17 0.50
C TYR A 204 -1.96 8.15 -0.25
N VAL A 205 -1.44 9.31 -0.67
CA VAL A 205 -2.24 10.32 -1.38
C VAL A 205 -2.73 9.75 -2.71
N LEU A 206 -1.84 9.15 -3.51
CA LEU A 206 -2.23 8.57 -4.79
C LEU A 206 -3.19 7.39 -4.62
N ALA A 207 -2.97 6.53 -3.62
CA ALA A 207 -3.90 5.46 -3.27
C ALA A 207 -5.28 6.00 -2.87
N SER A 208 -5.35 7.11 -2.14
CA SER A 208 -6.62 7.70 -1.71
C SER A 208 -7.50 8.16 -2.88
N ILE A 209 -6.89 8.42 -4.04
CA ILE A 209 -7.58 8.81 -5.28
C ILE A 209 -7.80 7.59 -6.18
N ALA A 210 -6.74 6.83 -6.47
CA ALA A 210 -6.80 5.69 -7.38
C ALA A 210 -7.61 4.52 -6.82
N LEU A 211 -7.76 4.42 -5.49
CA LEU A 211 -8.48 3.34 -4.82
C LEU A 211 -9.75 3.83 -4.11
N VAL A 212 -10.32 4.97 -4.50
CA VAL A 212 -11.55 5.52 -3.90
C VAL A 212 -12.64 4.45 -3.67
N PRO A 213 -12.98 3.57 -4.63
CA PRO A 213 -14.04 2.58 -4.46
C PRO A 213 -13.82 1.59 -3.31
N VAL A 214 -12.56 1.34 -2.92
CA VAL A 214 -12.20 0.38 -1.86
C VAL A 214 -11.63 1.05 -0.61
N SER A 215 -11.33 2.35 -0.67
CA SER A 215 -10.80 3.13 0.44
C SER A 215 -11.64 3.07 1.74
N PRO A 216 -12.99 2.96 1.71
CA PRO A 216 -13.79 2.85 2.94
C PRO A 216 -13.51 1.57 3.75
N SER A 217 -12.92 0.54 3.14
CA SER A 217 -12.53 -0.68 3.84
C SER A 217 -11.29 -0.49 4.74
N PHE A 218 -10.58 0.63 4.63
CA PHE A 218 -9.37 0.90 5.38
C PHE A 218 -9.35 2.33 5.95
N PRO A 219 -10.34 2.71 6.80
CA PRO A 219 -10.54 4.10 7.24
C PRO A 219 -9.37 4.63 8.09
N PHE A 220 -8.56 3.74 8.65
CA PHE A 220 -7.43 4.07 9.53
C PHE A 220 -6.12 4.37 8.79
N ARG A 221 -6.03 4.17 7.46
CA ARG A 221 -4.74 4.31 6.73
C ARG A 221 -4.09 5.68 6.90
N LYS A 222 -4.86 6.77 6.85
CA LYS A 222 -4.35 8.13 7.06
C LYS A 222 -3.61 8.23 8.40
N THR A 223 -4.25 7.72 9.45
CA THR A 223 -3.73 7.74 10.82
C THR A 223 -2.43 6.94 10.93
N ILE A 224 -2.37 5.75 10.35
CA ILE A 224 -1.16 4.90 10.40
C ILE A 224 0.00 5.55 9.65
N ILE A 225 -0.21 5.99 8.41
CA ILE A 225 0.86 6.62 7.62
C ILE A 225 1.34 7.93 8.24
N THR A 226 0.41 8.72 8.80
CA THR A 226 0.77 9.92 9.58
C THR A 226 1.62 9.56 10.79
N ALA A 227 1.28 8.48 11.52
CA ALA A 227 2.06 8.03 12.67
C ALA A 227 3.48 7.58 12.27
N TRP A 228 3.64 6.91 11.14
CA TRP A 228 4.96 6.54 10.60
C TRP A 228 5.83 7.78 10.35
N ILE A 229 5.30 8.78 9.66
CA ILE A 229 6.06 9.99 9.30
C ILE A 229 6.34 10.85 10.55
N LEU A 230 5.40 10.96 11.48
CA LEU A 230 5.63 11.63 12.77
C LEU A 230 6.67 10.90 13.63
N ARG A 231 6.78 9.58 13.51
CA ARG A 231 7.85 8.82 14.15
C ARG A 231 9.20 9.16 13.53
N VAL A 232 9.31 9.17 12.20
CA VAL A 232 10.53 9.60 11.50
C VAL A 232 10.93 11.00 11.95
N LYS A 233 9.99 11.97 11.97
CA LYS A 233 10.26 13.34 12.44
C LYS A 233 10.84 13.41 13.86
N ARG A 234 10.42 12.51 14.75
CA ARG A 234 10.92 12.44 16.13
C ARG A 234 12.29 11.76 16.25
N GLN A 235 12.62 10.86 15.31
CA GLN A 235 13.86 10.08 15.35
C GLN A 235 15.03 10.83 14.71
N VAL A 236 14.79 11.58 13.63
CA VAL A 236 15.86 12.31 12.94
C VAL A 236 16.35 13.52 13.74
N PRO A 237 17.63 13.91 13.64
CA PRO A 237 18.13 15.14 14.24
C PRO A 237 17.37 16.38 13.76
N ALA A 238 17.30 17.43 14.59
CA ALA A 238 16.57 18.66 14.28
C ALA A 238 17.00 19.32 12.95
N SER A 239 18.27 19.16 12.56
CA SER A 239 18.80 19.64 11.27
C SER A 239 18.12 19.02 10.05
N TYR A 240 17.52 17.84 10.19
CA TYR A 240 16.79 17.14 9.13
C TYR A 240 15.28 17.42 9.16
N GLY A 241 14.79 18.16 10.17
CA GLY A 241 13.36 18.37 10.40
C GLY A 241 12.62 18.95 9.19
N ALA A 242 13.25 19.88 8.47
CA ALA A 242 12.70 20.52 7.28
C ALA A 242 12.35 19.52 6.16
N TYR A 243 13.11 18.42 6.03
CA TYR A 243 12.85 17.41 5.01
C TYR A 243 11.56 16.61 5.28
N ILE A 244 10.99 16.66 6.48
CA ILE A 244 9.76 15.92 6.84
C ILE A 244 8.52 16.81 6.79
N GLU A 245 8.66 18.12 6.57
CA GLU A 245 7.54 19.05 6.56
C GLU A 245 6.59 18.78 5.40
N TRP A 246 7.13 18.70 4.17
CA TRP A 246 6.30 18.45 2.98
C TRP A 246 5.51 17.14 3.04
N PRO A 247 6.10 15.96 3.40
CA PRO A 247 5.31 14.73 3.53
C PRO A 247 4.11 14.83 4.48
N LEU A 248 4.26 15.55 5.62
CA LEU A 248 3.17 15.76 6.57
C LEU A 248 2.09 16.67 6.02
N GLU A 249 2.48 17.78 5.38
CA GLU A 249 1.55 18.69 4.73
C GLU A 249 0.79 18.00 3.60
N PHE A 250 1.49 17.23 2.76
CA PHE A 250 0.92 16.52 1.62
C PHE A 250 -0.18 15.53 2.03
N ILE A 251 0.04 14.75 3.10
CA ILE A 251 -0.98 13.84 3.64
C ILE A 251 -2.15 14.61 4.26
N SER A 252 -1.89 15.76 4.90
CA SER A 252 -2.94 16.53 5.56
C SER A 252 -4.04 16.95 4.58
N LYS A 253 -3.66 17.28 3.34
CA LYS A 253 -4.54 17.68 2.22
C LYS A 253 -5.34 16.52 1.59
N ALA A 254 -4.92 15.27 1.83
CA ALA A 254 -5.65 14.09 1.37
C ALA A 254 -7.08 14.04 1.94
N ASN A 255 -8.05 13.70 1.08
CA ASN A 255 -9.50 13.62 1.36
C ASN A 255 -10.22 14.95 1.71
N ASN A 256 -9.50 16.03 1.98
CA ASN A 256 -10.09 17.34 2.27
C ASN A 256 -10.03 18.28 1.06
N ASP A 257 -8.89 18.27 0.35
CA ASP A 257 -8.62 19.22 -0.74
C ASP A 257 -8.60 18.56 -2.13
N TRP A 258 -8.26 17.26 -2.20
CA TRP A 258 -7.97 16.58 -3.49
C TRP A 258 -8.80 15.32 -3.79
N GLY A 259 -9.91 15.08 -3.07
CA GLY A 259 -10.69 13.86 -3.26
C GLY A 259 -12.19 14.01 -3.03
N VAL A 260 -12.93 14.22 -4.12
CA VAL A 260 -14.37 13.94 -4.32
C VAL A 260 -15.33 14.62 -3.32
N LYS A 261 -15.87 15.79 -3.69
CA LYS A 261 -17.17 16.22 -3.12
C LYS A 261 -18.18 15.08 -3.35
N PRO A 262 -19.00 14.69 -2.36
CA PRO A 262 -20.11 13.78 -2.59
C PRO A 262 -21.21 14.53 -3.36
N SER A 263 -20.98 14.88 -4.62
CA SER A 263 -22.05 15.21 -5.53
C SER A 263 -22.61 13.88 -6.05
N CYS A 264 -23.43 13.26 -5.21
CA CYS A 264 -24.47 12.36 -5.69
C CYS A 264 -25.51 13.23 -6.40
N PRO A 265 -25.81 13.05 -7.70
CA PRO A 265 -27.16 13.27 -8.16
C PRO A 265 -27.94 12.04 -7.68
N SER A 266 -28.60 12.19 -6.54
CA SER A 266 -29.74 11.37 -6.18
C SER A 266 -30.77 11.46 -7.32
N GLY A 267 -30.72 10.52 -8.27
CA GLY A 267 -31.58 10.62 -9.45
C GLY A 267 -31.38 9.62 -10.57
N LEU A 268 -30.76 8.44 -10.36
CA LEU A 268 -30.81 7.35 -11.36
C LEU A 268 -30.86 5.96 -10.68
N VAL A 269 -31.71 5.81 -9.66
CA VAL A 269 -32.24 4.50 -9.25
C VAL A 269 -33.75 4.66 -9.16
N GLY A 270 -34.39 4.57 -10.34
CA GLY A 270 -35.81 4.86 -10.49
C GLY A 270 -36.38 4.28 -11.78
N GLY A 271 -35.96 3.06 -12.16
CA GLY A 271 -36.58 2.29 -13.24
C GLY A 271 -37.06 0.97 -12.69
N LYS A 272 -38.28 0.94 -12.13
CA LYS A 272 -38.98 -0.32 -11.83
C LYS A 272 -39.16 -1.07 -13.15
N ALA A 273 -38.32 -2.07 -13.41
CA ALA A 273 -38.64 -3.12 -14.36
C ALA A 273 -39.78 -3.95 -13.76
N THR A 274 -41.02 -3.56 -14.05
CA THR A 274 -42.21 -4.39 -13.87
C THR A 274 -42.02 -5.69 -14.64
N ARG A 275 -41.62 -6.76 -13.94
CA ARG A 275 -41.81 -8.13 -14.41
C ARG A 275 -43.32 -8.40 -14.46
N GLN A 276 -43.93 -8.21 -15.62
CA GLN A 276 -45.25 -8.76 -15.91
C GLN A 276 -45.15 -10.29 -15.87
N ARG A 277 -45.98 -10.92 -15.03
CA ARG A 277 -46.24 -12.36 -15.09
C ARG A 277 -46.94 -12.67 -16.41
N PRO A 278 -46.61 -13.77 -17.11
CA PRO A 278 -47.41 -14.23 -18.23
C PRO A 278 -48.79 -14.71 -17.70
N PRO A 279 -49.89 -14.45 -18.41
CA PRO A 279 -51.21 -14.93 -18.02
C PRO A 279 -51.32 -16.44 -18.22
N ASN A 280 -51.84 -17.11 -17.20
CA ASN A 280 -52.41 -18.44 -17.32
C ASN A 280 -53.50 -18.43 -18.40
N VAL A 281 -53.33 -19.23 -19.44
CA VAL A 281 -54.43 -19.68 -20.28
C VAL A 281 -54.62 -21.16 -20.01
N ILE A 282 -55.72 -21.47 -19.33
CA ILE A 282 -56.31 -22.80 -19.27
C ILE A 282 -57.48 -22.80 -20.26
N ALA A 283 -57.60 -23.90 -21.01
CA ALA A 283 -58.80 -24.52 -21.60
C ALA A 283 -58.77 -24.63 -23.14
N GLY A 284 -58.87 -25.87 -23.60
CA GLY A 284 -58.98 -26.31 -24.99
C GLY A 284 -58.37 -27.67 -25.17
#